data_AF-A0A7W0GN07-F1
#
_entry.id   AF-A0A7W0GN07-F1
#
_cell.length_a   1.000
_cell.length_b   1.000
_cell.length_c   1.000
_cell.angle_alpha   90.00
_cell.angle_beta   90.00
_cell.angle_gamma   90.00
#
_symmetry.space_group_name_H-M   'P 1'
#
loop_
_entity.id
_entity.type
_entity.pdbx_description
1 polymer ?
#
loop_
_entity_poly.entity_id
_entity_poly.type
_entity_poly.pdbx_seq_one_letter_code
_entity_poly.pdbx_strand_id
1 'polypeptide(L)'
;SAKFSTKWHEFDIGWVYIRGLQALGLAKVLRVAPKPHVAEPKRSIDFETLQAVISNRYDLLAKYARSLKVAHRDELQKLGLSGDEHARFARLKRVLRNGDVSKLPAAEQHSLSDMMKRSGVMKTLVEMRTELLSTWERSSASREQMLTHLQDWIHRAEASGIHALQETAVRMRSYRVVTA
;
A
#
# COMPACT_ATOMS: atom_id res chain seq x y z
N SER A 1 11.65 5.79 11.04
CA SER A 1 11.57 5.12 12.35
C SER A 1 11.90 3.65 12.15
N ALA A 2 13.00 3.18 12.74
CA ALA A 2 13.49 1.82 12.60
C ALA A 2 12.60 0.88 13.41
N LYS A 3 11.59 0.33 12.74
CA LYS A 3 10.75 -0.74 13.25
C LYS A 3 11.46 -2.04 12.90
N PHE A 4 12.27 -2.57 13.81
CA PHE A 4 12.94 -3.86 13.64
C PHE A 4 12.02 -4.97 14.14
N SER A 5 10.85 -5.11 13.52
CA SER A 5 10.00 -6.28 13.74
C SER A 5 9.48 -6.77 12.40
N THR A 6 10.12 -7.82 11.92
CA THR A 6 9.80 -8.53 10.68
C THR A 6 8.86 -9.72 10.92
N LYS A 7 8.52 -10.05 12.18
CA LYS A 7 7.61 -11.15 12.55
C LYS A 7 6.68 -10.76 13.71
N TRP A 8 5.41 -11.15 13.61
CA TRP A 8 4.33 -10.75 14.52
C TRP A 8 4.39 -11.33 15.95
N HIS A 9 5.28 -12.30 16.20
CA HIS A 9 5.54 -12.89 17.52
C HIS A 9 6.80 -12.31 18.22
N GLU A 10 7.55 -11.43 17.56
CA GLU A 10 8.61 -10.68 18.23
C GLU A 10 8.00 -9.44 18.88
N PHE A 11 7.88 -9.48 20.21
CA PHE A 11 7.67 -8.27 21.00
C PHE A 11 8.81 -7.29 20.65
N ASP A 12 8.49 -6.09 20.17
CA ASP A 12 9.47 -5.09 19.71
C ASP A 12 10.13 -4.45 20.95
N ILE A 13 10.99 -5.24 21.59
CA ILE A 13 11.75 -4.89 22.79
C ILE A 13 12.58 -3.63 22.51
N GLY A 14 13.11 -3.47 21.29
CA GLY A 14 13.84 -2.27 20.86
C GLY A 14 13.00 -1.00 20.93
N TRP A 15 11.76 -1.01 20.43
CA TRP A 15 10.86 0.15 20.53
C TRP A 15 10.41 0.42 21.98
N VAL A 16 10.19 -0.63 22.78
CA VAL A 16 9.90 -0.49 24.22
C VAL A 16 11.07 0.15 24.96
N TYR A 17 12.31 -0.26 24.69
CA TYR A 17 13.52 0.37 25.26
C TYR A 17 13.64 1.83 24.83
N ILE A 18 13.43 2.16 23.55
CA ILE A 18 13.47 3.55 23.08
C ILE A 18 12.42 4.40 23.79
N ARG A 19 11.19 3.87 23.98
CA ARG A 19 10.11 4.58 24.67
C ARG A 19 10.35 4.68 26.18
N GLY A 20 10.91 3.66 26.81
CA GLY A 20 11.31 3.66 28.22
C GLY A 20 12.44 4.67 28.50
N LEU A 21 13.49 4.66 27.68
CA LEU A 21 14.59 5.63 27.76
C LEU A 21 14.12 7.06 27.44
N GLN A 22 13.15 7.23 26.53
CA GLN A 22 12.53 8.54 26.27
C GLN A 22 11.72 9.03 27.48
N ALA A 23 10.96 8.16 28.15
CA ALA A 23 10.21 8.51 29.36
C ALA A 23 11.12 8.91 30.53
N LEU A 24 12.31 8.30 30.60
CA LEU A 24 13.36 8.66 31.56
C LEU A 24 14.21 9.87 31.11
N GLY A 25 13.92 10.49 29.95
CA GLY A 25 14.67 11.63 29.42
C GLY A 25 16.05 11.29 28.80
N LEU A 26 16.41 10.01 28.76
CA LEU A 26 17.72 9.49 28.35
C LEU A 26 17.85 9.30 26.83
N ALA A 27 16.74 9.35 26.08
CA ALA A 27 16.75 9.23 24.62
C ALA A 27 15.82 10.24 23.95
N LYS A 28 16.30 10.90 22.89
CA LYS A 28 15.47 11.70 21.97
C LYS A 28 15.24 10.92 20.68
N VAL A 29 13.97 10.82 20.27
CA VAL A 29 13.62 10.24 18.96
C VAL A 29 13.96 11.26 17.87
N LEU A 30 15.14 11.10 17.27
CA LEU A 30 15.67 12.06 16.29
C LEU A 30 15.03 11.94 14.89
N ARG A 31 14.43 10.80 14.55
CA ARG A 31 13.87 10.52 13.20
C ARG A 31 12.43 10.00 13.25
N VAL A 32 11.50 10.92 13.47
CA VAL A 32 10.07 10.69 13.21
C VAL A 32 9.86 10.71 11.69
N ALA A 33 9.05 9.78 11.16
CA ALA A 33 8.69 9.84 9.75
C ALA A 33 7.97 11.17 9.48
N PRO A 34 8.45 12.00 8.54
CA PRO A 34 7.82 13.28 8.26
C PRO A 34 6.36 13.05 7.86
N LYS A 35 5.46 13.91 8.35
CA LYS A 35 4.06 13.88 7.92
C LYS A 35 4.04 14.22 6.42
N PRO A 36 3.35 13.44 5.56
CA PRO A 36 3.28 13.74 4.14
C PRO A 36 2.69 15.13 3.91
N HIS A 37 3.36 15.96 3.12
CA HIS A 37 2.79 17.21 2.65
C HIS A 37 1.87 16.91 1.47
N VAL A 38 0.60 17.27 1.60
CA VAL A 38 -0.46 16.98 0.63
C VAL A 38 -1.10 18.31 0.23
N ALA A 39 -1.15 18.60 -1.06
CA ALA A 39 -1.77 19.79 -1.65
C ALA A 39 -2.82 19.38 -2.70
N GLU A 40 -3.42 20.34 -3.40
CA GLU A 40 -4.35 20.04 -4.48
C GLU A 40 -3.73 19.11 -5.54
N PRO A 41 -4.49 18.13 -6.07
CA PRO A 41 -3.95 17.18 -7.05
C PRO A 41 -3.46 17.87 -8.34
N LYS A 42 -2.16 17.77 -8.67
CA LYS A 42 -1.62 18.30 -9.96
C LYS A 42 -2.31 17.61 -11.14
N ARG A 43 -2.52 18.29 -12.28
CA ARG A 43 -3.11 17.66 -13.49
C ARG A 43 -2.24 16.54 -14.06
N SER A 44 -0.93 16.74 -14.06
CA SER A 44 0.09 15.76 -14.45
C SER A 44 1.16 15.69 -13.37
N ILE A 45 1.72 14.50 -13.15
CA ILE A 45 2.84 14.32 -12.23
C ILE A 45 4.16 14.63 -12.94
N ASP A 46 5.08 15.27 -12.22
CA ASP A 46 6.44 15.64 -12.64
C ASP A 46 7.50 14.94 -11.77
N PHE A 47 8.79 15.18 -12.04
CA PHE A 47 9.89 14.57 -11.28
C PHE A 47 9.88 14.92 -9.78
N GLU A 48 9.41 16.11 -9.43
CA GLU A 48 9.23 16.52 -8.05
C GLU A 48 8.15 15.67 -7.36
N THR A 49 7.02 15.46 -8.03
CA THR A 49 5.93 14.60 -7.54
C THR A 49 6.38 13.15 -7.44
N LEU A 50 7.14 12.65 -8.41
CA LEU A 50 7.74 11.31 -8.35
C LEU A 50 8.62 11.17 -7.10
N GLN A 51 9.49 12.15 -6.83
CA GLN A 51 10.33 12.16 -5.63
C GLN A 51 9.47 12.16 -4.35
N ALA A 52 8.41 12.98 -4.32
CA ALA A 52 7.48 13.03 -3.20
C ALA A 52 6.77 11.70 -2.96
N VAL A 53 6.31 11.03 -4.03
CA VAL A 53 5.68 9.71 -3.98
C VAL A 53 6.65 8.66 -3.44
N ILE A 54 7.90 8.63 -3.92
CA ILE A 54 8.93 7.70 -3.46
C ILE A 54 9.24 7.90 -1.97
N SER A 55 9.36 9.15 -1.53
CA SER A 55 9.57 9.50 -0.12
C SER A 55 8.39 9.11 0.76
N ASN A 56 7.17 9.13 0.23
CA ASN A 56 5.93 8.81 0.94
C ASN A 56 5.38 7.39 0.63
N ARG A 57 6.17 6.50 0.00
CA ARG A 57 5.70 5.18 -0.49
C ARG A 57 5.02 4.33 0.57
N TYR A 58 5.48 4.37 1.82
CA TYR A 58 4.87 3.60 2.90
C TYR A 58 3.53 4.17 3.35
N ASP A 59 3.38 5.50 3.36
CA ASP A 59 2.09 6.15 3.64
C ASP A 59 1.07 5.80 2.54
N LEU A 60 1.51 5.89 1.28
CA LEU A 60 0.71 5.51 0.11
C LEU A 60 0.25 4.05 0.19
N LEU A 61 1.17 3.11 0.43
CA LEU A 61 0.86 1.68 0.55
C LEU A 61 -0.04 1.37 1.74
N ALA A 62 0.15 2.06 2.87
CA ALA A 62 -0.71 1.88 4.04
C ALA A 62 -2.14 2.38 3.77
N LYS A 63 -2.30 3.46 3.00
CA LYS A 63 -3.60 3.99 2.58
C LYS A 63 -4.26 3.09 1.55
N TYR A 64 -3.50 2.66 0.55
CA TYR A 64 -3.94 1.67 -0.43
C TYR A 64 -4.48 0.41 0.24
N ALA A 65 -3.75 -0.15 1.21
CA ALA A 65 -4.17 -1.35 1.94
C ALA A 65 -5.48 -1.13 2.73
N ARG A 66 -5.75 0.09 3.21
CA ARG A 66 -7.01 0.44 3.86
C ARG A 66 -8.16 0.45 2.86
N SER A 67 -8.01 1.14 1.73
CA SER A 67 -9.05 1.21 0.70
C SER A 67 -9.30 -0.16 0.06
N LEU A 68 -8.24 -0.97 -0.13
CA LEU A 68 -8.36 -2.35 -0.62
C LEU A 68 -9.12 -3.26 0.35
N LYS A 69 -8.95 -3.08 1.67
CA LYS A 69 -9.74 -3.82 2.68
C LYS A 69 -11.23 -3.44 2.62
N VAL A 70 -11.54 -2.17 2.37
CA VAL A 70 -12.93 -1.71 2.20
C VAL A 70 -13.52 -2.37 0.95
N ALA A 71 -12.84 -2.28 -0.19
CA ALA A 71 -13.26 -2.93 -1.42
C ALA A 71 -13.42 -4.45 -1.25
N HIS A 72 -12.50 -5.12 -0.55
CA HIS A 72 -12.59 -6.55 -0.25
C HIS A 72 -13.87 -6.93 0.51
N ARG A 73 -14.23 -6.16 1.54
CA ARG A 73 -15.48 -6.38 2.29
C ARG A 73 -16.69 -6.21 1.38
N ASP A 74 -16.70 -5.15 0.57
CA ASP A 74 -17.84 -4.84 -0.30
C ASP A 74 -17.98 -5.91 -1.41
N GLU A 75 -16.87 -6.39 -1.96
CA GLU A 75 -16.86 -7.49 -2.93
C GLU A 75 -17.32 -8.83 -2.30
N LEU A 76 -16.92 -9.12 -1.05
CA LEU A 76 -17.40 -10.31 -0.33
C LEU A 76 -18.92 -10.35 -0.15
N GLN A 77 -19.56 -9.19 -0.04
CA GLN A 77 -21.01 -9.09 0.09
C GLN A 77 -21.74 -9.25 -1.25
N LYS A 78 -21.09 -8.86 -2.36
CA LYS A 78 -21.66 -8.97 -3.71
C LYS A 78 -21.49 -10.36 -4.31
N LEU A 79 -20.42 -11.05 -3.96
CA LEU A 79 -20.18 -12.41 -4.38
C LEU A 79 -21.17 -13.31 -3.61
N GLY A 80 -22.16 -13.87 -4.30
CA GLY A 80 -23.10 -14.85 -3.74
C GLY A 80 -22.41 -16.17 -3.42
N LEU A 81 -21.54 -16.16 -2.40
CA LEU A 81 -20.66 -17.26 -2.02
C LEU A 81 -21.37 -18.25 -1.10
N SER A 82 -20.94 -19.51 -1.16
CA SER A 82 -21.26 -20.49 -0.11
C SER A 82 -20.63 -20.08 1.23
N GLY A 83 -21.15 -20.61 2.35
CA GLY A 83 -20.66 -20.28 3.69
C GLY A 83 -19.16 -20.56 3.88
N ASP A 84 -18.69 -21.69 3.35
CA ASP A 84 -17.27 -22.07 3.42
C ASP A 84 -16.37 -21.16 2.59
N GLU A 85 -16.81 -20.78 1.38
CA GLU A 85 -16.08 -19.84 0.53
C GLU A 85 -16.04 -18.45 1.14
N HIS A 86 -17.15 -17.99 1.72
CA HIS A 86 -17.20 -16.72 2.43
C HIS A 86 -16.21 -16.71 3.60
N ALA A 87 -16.21 -17.75 4.43
CA ALA A 87 -15.27 -17.88 5.54
C ALA A 87 -13.81 -17.94 5.06
N ARG A 88 -13.53 -18.66 3.97
CA ARG A 88 -12.20 -18.76 3.36
C ARG A 88 -11.69 -17.40 2.87
N PHE A 89 -12.50 -16.67 2.11
CA PHE A 89 -12.11 -15.37 1.56
C PHE A 89 -12.11 -14.26 2.61
N ALA A 90 -12.94 -14.33 3.66
CA ALA A 90 -12.91 -13.41 4.79
C ALA A 90 -11.56 -13.43 5.53
N ARG A 91 -10.87 -14.59 5.58
CA ARG A 91 -9.54 -14.73 6.19
C ARG A 91 -8.46 -13.94 5.45
N LEU A 92 -8.64 -13.66 4.16
CA LEU A 92 -7.69 -12.86 3.36
C LEU A 92 -7.57 -11.41 3.84
N LYS A 93 -8.53 -10.89 4.61
CA LYS A 93 -8.48 -9.53 5.16
C LYS A 93 -7.19 -9.21 5.93
N ARG A 94 -6.62 -10.19 6.67
CA ARG A 94 -5.37 -9.99 7.42
C ARG A 94 -4.18 -9.80 6.50
N VAL A 95 -4.18 -10.58 5.42
CA VAL A 95 -3.14 -10.68 4.42
C VAL A 95 -3.07 -9.41 3.57
N LEU A 96 -4.23 -8.98 3.11
CA LEU A 96 -4.41 -7.75 2.32
C LEU A 96 -3.94 -6.49 3.07
N ARG A 97 -3.87 -6.54 4.40
CA ARG A 97 -3.33 -5.46 5.24
C ARG A 97 -1.81 -5.47 5.33
N ASN A 98 -1.19 -6.64 5.41
CA ASN A 98 0.15 -6.80 5.98
C ASN A 98 1.29 -6.73 4.96
N GLY A 99 1.05 -6.77 3.65
CA GLY A 99 2.16 -6.62 2.70
C GLY A 99 1.93 -7.25 1.35
N ASP A 100 3.03 -7.42 0.64
CA ASP A 100 3.15 -7.96 -0.70
C ASP A 100 2.52 -9.36 -0.81
N VAL A 101 1.64 -9.50 -1.79
CA VAL A 101 0.89 -10.72 -2.08
C VAL A 101 1.81 -11.86 -2.52
N SER A 102 2.99 -11.54 -3.06
CA SER A 102 3.98 -12.53 -3.48
C SER A 102 4.58 -13.33 -2.30
N LYS A 103 4.51 -12.79 -1.08
CA LYS A 103 5.15 -13.38 0.13
C LYS A 103 4.20 -14.20 0.99
N LEU A 104 3.02 -14.52 0.47
CA LEU A 104 2.00 -15.22 1.24
C LEU A 104 2.24 -16.74 1.27
N PRO A 105 1.80 -17.44 2.32
CA PRO A 105 1.70 -18.89 2.31
C PRO A 105 0.87 -19.39 1.12
N ALA A 106 1.23 -20.55 0.57
CA ALA A 106 0.60 -21.11 -0.63
C ALA A 106 -0.94 -21.22 -0.53
N ALA A 107 -1.47 -21.57 0.65
CA ALA A 107 -2.91 -21.67 0.89
C ALA A 107 -3.65 -20.31 0.74
N GLU A 108 -3.02 -19.22 1.19
CA GLU A 108 -3.57 -17.87 1.07
C GLU A 108 -3.43 -17.34 -0.36
N GLN A 109 -2.32 -17.65 -1.05
CA GLN A 109 -2.16 -17.35 -2.48
C GLN A 109 -3.24 -18.04 -3.32
N HIS A 110 -3.52 -19.31 -3.06
CA HIS A 110 -4.55 -20.05 -3.77
C HIS A 110 -5.95 -19.47 -3.52
N SER A 111 -6.27 -19.18 -2.26
CA SER A 111 -7.53 -18.54 -1.89
C SER A 111 -7.70 -17.16 -2.52
N LEU A 112 -6.63 -16.38 -2.62
CA LEU A 112 -6.65 -15.08 -3.28
C LEU A 112 -6.82 -15.22 -4.80
N SER A 113 -6.12 -16.17 -5.42
CA SER A 113 -6.25 -16.48 -6.85
C SER A 113 -7.69 -16.85 -7.20
N ASP A 114 -8.33 -17.69 -6.39
CA ASP A 114 -9.74 -18.06 -6.57
C ASP A 114 -10.68 -16.85 -6.42
N MET A 115 -10.41 -15.97 -5.45
CA MET A 115 -11.19 -14.74 -5.29
C MET A 115 -11.03 -13.81 -6.50
N MET A 116 -9.83 -13.69 -7.07
CA MET A 116 -9.55 -12.89 -8.27
C MET A 116 -10.25 -13.45 -9.51
N LYS A 117 -10.47 -14.77 -9.59
CA LYS A 117 -11.28 -15.39 -10.66
C LYS A 117 -12.77 -15.04 -10.52
N ARG A 118 -13.25 -14.80 -9.29
CA ARG A 118 -14.65 -14.48 -8.99
C ARG A 118 -14.96 -12.98 -9.02
N SER A 119 -14.00 -12.12 -8.67
CA SER A 119 -14.15 -10.67 -8.68
C SER A 119 -13.06 -10.00 -9.52
N GLY A 120 -13.49 -9.40 -10.64
CA GLY A 120 -12.63 -8.57 -11.48
C GLY A 120 -12.07 -7.36 -10.74
N VAL A 121 -12.86 -6.76 -9.84
CA VAL A 121 -12.42 -5.64 -8.99
C VAL A 121 -11.24 -6.04 -8.12
N MET A 122 -11.34 -7.20 -7.46
CA MET A 122 -10.25 -7.71 -6.62
C MET A 122 -9.02 -8.10 -7.44
N LYS A 123 -9.22 -8.65 -8.64
CA LYS A 123 -8.13 -8.92 -9.59
C LYS A 123 -7.36 -7.64 -9.92
N THR A 124 -8.05 -6.62 -10.42
CA THR A 124 -7.43 -5.34 -10.81
C THR A 124 -6.73 -4.67 -9.63
N LEU A 125 -7.34 -4.67 -8.44
CA LEU A 125 -6.73 -4.12 -7.23
C LEU A 125 -5.44 -4.83 -6.84
N VAL A 126 -5.42 -6.16 -6.85
CA VAL A 126 -4.22 -6.91 -6.50
C VAL A 126 -3.12 -6.72 -7.54
N GLU A 127 -3.46 -6.79 -8.83
CA GLU A 127 -2.51 -6.62 -9.94
C GLU A 127 -1.88 -5.22 -9.94
N MET A 128 -2.70 -4.16 -9.85
CA MET A 128 -2.18 -2.78 -9.84
C MET A 128 -1.35 -2.48 -8.59
N ARG A 129 -1.65 -3.11 -7.44
CA ARG A 129 -0.81 -3.00 -6.24
C ARG A 129 0.56 -3.65 -6.45
N THR A 130 0.59 -4.85 -7.02
CA THR A 130 1.84 -5.58 -7.30
C THR A 130 2.70 -4.83 -8.31
N GLU A 131 2.08 -4.29 -9.36
CA GLU A 131 2.76 -3.45 -10.34
C GLU A 131 3.37 -2.20 -9.70
N LEU A 132 2.61 -1.52 -8.84
CA LEU A 132 3.08 -0.36 -8.10
C LEU A 132 4.26 -0.72 -7.20
N LEU A 133 4.19 -1.86 -6.48
CA LEU A 133 5.30 -2.38 -5.67
C LEU A 133 6.56 -2.63 -6.52
N SER A 134 6.40 -3.25 -7.69
CA SER A 134 7.50 -3.54 -8.62
C SER A 134 8.22 -2.28 -9.12
N THR A 135 7.54 -1.12 -9.11
CA THR A 135 8.12 0.17 -9.52
C THR A 135 9.31 0.54 -8.64
N TRP A 136 9.24 0.23 -7.34
CA TRP A 136 10.30 0.58 -6.39
C TRP A 136 11.39 -0.49 -6.25
N GLU A 137 11.14 -1.72 -6.71
CA GLU A 137 12.11 -2.81 -6.65
C GLU A 137 13.08 -2.81 -7.85
N ARG A 138 12.71 -2.16 -8.96
CA ARG A 138 13.56 -2.02 -10.15
C ARG A 138 14.71 -1.04 -9.89
N SER A 139 15.82 -1.54 -9.38
CA SER A 139 17.06 -0.79 -9.17
C SER A 139 17.72 -0.26 -10.45
N SER A 140 17.31 -0.75 -11.62
CA SER A 140 17.88 -0.41 -12.94
C SER A 140 17.05 0.55 -13.80
N ALA A 141 15.85 0.96 -13.35
CA ALA A 141 14.99 1.85 -14.14
C ALA A 141 15.50 3.29 -14.09
N SER A 142 15.49 3.98 -15.24
CA SER A 142 15.79 5.41 -15.29
C SER A 142 14.67 6.21 -14.60
N ARG A 143 14.98 7.43 -14.15
CA ARG A 143 14.01 8.30 -13.47
C ARG A 143 12.83 8.66 -14.39
N GLU A 144 13.10 8.80 -15.69
CA GLU A 144 12.14 9.04 -16.76
C GLU A 144 11.21 7.84 -16.92
N GLN A 145 11.75 6.62 -16.99
CA GLN A 145 10.95 5.39 -17.08
C GLN A 145 10.02 5.22 -15.88
N MET A 146 10.51 5.54 -14.68
CA MET A 146 9.70 5.49 -13.47
C MET A 146 8.58 6.55 -13.46
N LEU A 147 8.86 7.75 -13.99
CA LEU A 147 7.86 8.79 -14.14
C LEU A 147 6.75 8.36 -15.11
N THR A 148 7.12 7.89 -16.30
CA THR A 148 6.17 7.40 -17.31
C THR A 148 5.33 6.26 -16.76
N HIS A 149 5.97 5.27 -16.13
CA HIS A 149 5.26 4.15 -15.52
C HIS A 149 4.24 4.60 -14.47
N LEU A 150 4.60 5.58 -13.63
CA LEU A 150 3.69 6.10 -12.61
C LEU A 150 2.55 6.93 -13.23
N GLN A 151 2.80 7.66 -14.33
CA GLN A 151 1.76 8.36 -15.09
C GLN A 151 0.75 7.37 -15.69
N ASP A 152 1.23 6.30 -16.33
CA ASP A 152 0.39 5.24 -16.90
C ASP A 152 -0.41 4.50 -15.83
N TRP A 153 0.20 4.28 -14.66
CA TRP A 153 -0.48 3.69 -13.51
C TRP A 153 -1.63 4.59 -13.02
N ILE A 154 -1.39 5.90 -12.88
CA ILE A 154 -2.41 6.88 -12.48
C ILE A 154 -3.55 6.91 -13.49
N HIS A 155 -3.23 6.95 -14.78
CA HIS A 155 -4.25 6.97 -15.84
C HIS A 155 -5.16 5.74 -15.80
N ARG A 156 -4.59 4.54 -15.68
CA ARG A 156 -5.38 3.30 -15.54
C ARG A 156 -6.17 3.26 -14.24
N ALA A 157 -5.61 3.76 -13.14
CA ALA A 157 -6.30 3.82 -11.85
C ALA A 157 -7.53 4.72 -11.92
N GLU A 158 -7.43 5.88 -12.60
CA GLU A 158 -8.54 6.81 -12.82
C GLU A 158 -9.61 6.19 -13.74
N ALA A 159 -9.20 5.53 -14.82
CA ALA A 159 -10.09 4.88 -15.79
C ALA A 159 -10.75 3.58 -15.28
N SER A 160 -10.24 2.98 -14.20
CA SER A 160 -10.70 1.68 -13.68
C SER A 160 -12.15 1.67 -13.15
N GLY A 161 -12.69 2.84 -12.78
CA GLY A 161 -13.96 2.94 -12.06
C GLY A 161 -13.94 2.39 -10.63
N ILE A 162 -12.79 1.92 -10.13
CA ILE A 162 -12.63 1.37 -8.79
C ILE A 162 -12.21 2.50 -7.84
N HIS A 163 -13.10 2.85 -6.92
CA HIS A 163 -12.88 3.97 -5.98
C HIS A 163 -11.52 3.90 -5.27
N ALA A 164 -11.10 2.73 -4.80
CA ALA A 164 -9.81 2.56 -4.11
C ALA A 164 -8.59 2.91 -4.98
N LEU A 165 -8.65 2.65 -6.29
CA LEU A 165 -7.60 3.03 -7.24
C LEU A 165 -7.63 4.53 -7.53
N GLN A 166 -8.83 5.08 -7.75
CA GLN A 166 -9.04 6.51 -7.99
C GLN A 166 -8.55 7.37 -6.80
N GLU A 167 -8.88 6.97 -5.57
CA GLU A 167 -8.38 7.63 -4.34
C GLU A 167 -6.86 7.62 -4.28
N THR A 168 -6.24 6.50 -4.68
CA THR A 168 -4.78 6.35 -4.68
C THR A 168 -4.16 7.27 -5.74
N ALA A 169 -4.72 7.33 -6.94
CA ALA A 169 -4.26 8.21 -8.02
C ALA A 169 -4.32 9.69 -7.60
N VAL A 170 -5.46 10.13 -7.05
CA VAL A 170 -5.62 11.49 -6.51
C VAL A 170 -4.56 11.77 -5.44
N ARG A 171 -4.31 10.81 -4.54
CA ARG A 171 -3.31 10.97 -3.48
C ARG A 171 -1.89 11.09 -4.03
N MET A 172 -1.51 10.27 -5.01
CA MET A 172 -0.20 10.37 -5.66
C MET A 172 0.01 11.78 -6.25
N ARG A 173 -1.00 12.31 -6.93
CA ARG A 173 -0.99 13.67 -7.52
C ARG A 173 -0.97 14.80 -6.48
N SER A 174 -1.33 14.48 -5.24
CA SER A 174 -1.40 15.43 -4.14
C SER A 174 -0.09 15.52 -3.33
N TYR A 175 0.81 14.54 -3.43
CA TYR A 175 2.08 14.59 -2.69
C TYR A 175 2.97 15.74 -3.15
N ARG A 176 3.69 16.33 -2.20
CA ARG A 176 4.74 17.33 -2.42
C ARG A 176 5.99 16.96 -1.65
N VAL A 177 7.13 17.41 -2.15
CA VAL A 177 8.39 17.31 -1.40
C VAL A 177 8.27 18.26 -0.21
N VAL A 178 8.66 17.81 0.98
CA VAL A 178 8.82 18.69 2.13
C VAL A 178 10.10 19.47 1.90
N THR A 179 10.00 20.71 1.44
CA THR A 179 11.12 21.65 1.47
C THR A 179 11.40 22.00 2.93
N ALA A 180 12.62 21.74 3.38
CA ALA A 180 13.09 22.08 4.71
C ALA A 180 13.31 23.60 4.86
#